data_AF-A0AB72VBW2-F1
#
_entry.id   AF-A0AB72VBW2-F1
#
_cell.length_a   1.000
_cell.length_b   1.000
_cell.length_c   1.000
_cell.angle_alpha   90.00
_cell.angle_beta   90.00
_cell.angle_gamma   90.00
#
_symmetry.space_group_name_H-M   'P 1'
#
loop_
_entity.id
_entity.type
_entity.pdbx_description
1 polymer ?
#
loop_
_entity_poly.entity_id
_entity_poly.type
_entity_poly.pdbx_seq_one_letter_code
_entity_poly.pdbx_strand_id
1 'polypeptide(L)'
;MNGQTAKEAADQTGISASNFTRWKKGARADPDFVVKIARAYNANVLDALVKADFITEDEAKLTEVSPTLDLTKVSGEDLMNEVERRIEALRYLDSLAIPRTAPLVSLADKHRNANIDSPRVRPLSDDEIADAIREANERPQAAHPATEELTEPDHP
;
A
#
# COMPACT_ATOMS: atom_id res chain seq x y z
N MET A 1 -21.85 -2.79 -1.61
CA MET A 1 -20.89 -1.70 -1.34
C MET A 1 -21.62 -0.58 -0.63
N ASN A 2 -21.24 -0.30 0.62
CA ASN A 2 -21.86 0.69 1.51
C ASN A 2 -21.58 2.11 1.02
N GLY A 3 -22.26 2.61 0.00
CA GLY A 3 -22.28 4.03 -0.41
C GLY A 3 -20.95 4.70 -0.79
N GLN A 4 -19.80 4.03 -0.61
CA GLN A 4 -18.48 4.57 -0.90
C GLN A 4 -18.29 4.83 -2.39
N THR A 5 -17.64 5.95 -2.69
CA THR A 5 -17.20 6.33 -4.03
C THR A 5 -15.98 5.50 -4.45
N ALA A 6 -15.75 5.39 -5.76
CA ALA A 6 -14.56 4.69 -6.29
C ALA A 6 -13.23 5.32 -5.84
N LYS A 7 -13.26 6.60 -5.47
CA LYS A 7 -12.09 7.31 -4.95
C LYS A 7 -11.77 6.90 -3.51
N GLU A 8 -12.77 6.84 -2.64
CA GLU A 8 -12.59 6.40 -1.25
C GLU A 8 -12.09 4.96 -1.19
N ALA A 9 -12.63 4.08 -2.03
CA ALA A 9 -12.13 2.71 -2.16
C ALA A 9 -10.69 2.66 -2.70
N ALA A 10 -10.33 3.56 -3.62
CA ALA A 10 -8.96 3.67 -4.12
C ALA A 10 -7.97 4.06 -3.02
N ASP A 11 -8.31 5.07 -2.22
CA ASP A 11 -7.48 5.56 -1.14
C ASP A 11 -7.29 4.48 -0.05
N GLN A 12 -8.34 3.69 0.25
CA GLN A 12 -8.27 2.63 1.24
C GLN A 12 -7.49 1.38 0.77
N THR A 13 -7.53 1.08 -0.53
CA THR A 13 -6.94 -0.16 -1.07
C THR A 13 -5.60 0.03 -1.79
N GLY A 14 -5.22 1.27 -2.10
CA GLY A 14 -4.08 1.59 -2.96
C GLY A 14 -4.28 1.22 -4.44
N ILE A 15 -5.52 0.90 -4.84
CA ILE A 15 -5.86 0.51 -6.21
C ILE A 15 -6.49 1.70 -6.94
N SER A 16 -6.21 1.89 -8.23
CA SER A 16 -6.78 3.01 -8.98
C SER A 16 -8.33 3.01 -9.01
N ALA A 17 -8.93 4.20 -8.89
CA ALA A 17 -10.38 4.39 -9.00
C ALA A 17 -10.96 3.93 -10.36
N SER A 18 -10.13 3.93 -11.41
CA SER A 18 -10.50 3.42 -12.75
C SER A 18 -10.78 1.92 -12.72
N ASN A 19 -9.98 1.15 -11.98
CA ASN A 19 -10.20 -0.30 -11.83
C ASN A 19 -11.52 -0.59 -11.13
N PHE A 20 -11.84 0.14 -10.05
CA PHE A 20 -13.15 0.04 -9.38
C PHE A 20 -14.31 0.37 -10.31
N THR A 21 -14.16 1.40 -11.15
CA THR A 21 -15.20 1.79 -12.11
C THR A 21 -15.41 0.72 -13.18
N ARG A 22 -14.33 0.14 -13.71
CA ARG A 22 -14.40 -0.96 -14.70
C ARG A 22 -15.04 -2.20 -14.10
N TRP A 23 -14.63 -2.57 -12.89
CA TRP A 23 -15.20 -3.71 -12.18
C TRP A 23 -16.69 -3.51 -11.89
N LYS A 24 -17.09 -2.31 -11.45
CA LYS A 24 -18.51 -1.95 -11.25
C LYS A 24 -19.34 -2.05 -12.55
N LYS A 25 -18.72 -1.86 -13.71
CA LYS A 25 -19.35 -2.02 -15.04
C LYS A 25 -19.39 -3.48 -15.52
N GLY A 26 -18.95 -4.43 -14.70
CA GLY A 26 -18.98 -5.87 -15.02
C GLY A 26 -17.69 -6.41 -15.65
N ALA A 27 -16.61 -5.63 -15.71
CA ALA A 27 -15.31 -6.20 -16.10
C ALA A 27 -14.87 -7.23 -15.06
N ARG A 28 -14.32 -8.38 -15.48
CA ARG A 28 -13.75 -9.35 -14.55
C ARG A 28 -12.55 -8.71 -13.82
N ALA A 29 -12.56 -8.77 -12.50
CA ALA A 29 -11.43 -8.31 -11.68
C ALA A 29 -10.21 -9.21 -11.88
N ASP A 30 -9.03 -8.76 -11.46
CA ASP A 30 -7.84 -9.61 -11.30
C ASP A 30 -7.90 -10.30 -9.91
N PRO A 31 -7.45 -11.56 -9.75
CA PRO A 31 -7.33 -12.17 -8.42
C PRO A 31 -6.59 -11.30 -7.39
N ASP A 32 -5.47 -10.67 -7.77
CA ASP A 32 -4.69 -9.79 -6.89
C ASP A 32 -5.51 -8.58 -6.43
N PHE A 33 -6.33 -8.05 -7.34
CA PHE A 33 -7.27 -6.97 -7.03
C PHE A 33 -8.30 -7.39 -5.98
N VAL A 34 -8.89 -8.59 -6.10
CA VAL A 34 -9.87 -9.11 -5.14
C VAL A 34 -9.24 -9.34 -3.76
N VAL A 35 -8.03 -9.92 -3.72
CA VAL A 35 -7.30 -10.16 -2.46
C VAL A 35 -6.95 -8.85 -1.76
N LYS A 36 -6.49 -7.84 -2.50
CA LYS A 36 -6.19 -6.51 -1.93
C LYS A 36 -7.42 -5.85 -1.31
N ILE A 37 -8.57 -5.92 -1.98
CA ILE A 37 -9.83 -5.42 -1.42
C ILE A 37 -10.20 -6.19 -0.16
N ALA A 38 -10.19 -7.52 -0.20
CA ALA A 38 -10.57 -8.33 0.96
C ALA A 38 -9.72 -7.96 2.19
N ARG A 39 -8.41 -7.80 2.03
CA ARG A 39 -7.50 -7.38 3.11
C ARG A 39 -7.78 -5.97 3.60
N ALA A 40 -7.97 -5.01 2.70
CA ALA A 40 -8.19 -3.61 3.07
C ALA A 40 -9.51 -3.37 3.82
N TYR A 41 -10.50 -4.24 3.62
CA TYR A 41 -11.79 -4.22 4.34
C TYR A 41 -11.88 -5.27 5.46
N ASN A 42 -10.77 -5.95 5.78
CA ASN A 42 -10.72 -7.02 6.77
C ASN A 42 -11.79 -8.12 6.56
N ALA A 43 -12.08 -8.42 5.30
CA ALA A 43 -12.99 -9.48 4.89
C ALA A 43 -12.22 -10.80 4.66
N ASN A 44 -12.93 -11.93 4.71
CA ASN A 44 -12.34 -13.22 4.41
C ASN A 44 -11.95 -13.29 2.93
N VAL A 45 -10.67 -13.59 2.67
CA VAL A 45 -10.12 -13.61 1.30
C VAL A 45 -10.73 -14.74 0.46
N LEU A 46 -10.98 -15.91 1.04
CA LEU A 46 -11.58 -17.03 0.33
C LEU A 46 -13.02 -16.71 -0.06
N ASP A 47 -13.79 -16.12 0.85
CA ASP A 47 -15.17 -15.68 0.58
C ASP A 47 -15.21 -14.62 -0.53
N ALA A 48 -14.25 -13.68 -0.54
CA ALA A 48 -14.13 -12.69 -1.59
C ALA A 48 -13.80 -13.31 -2.96
N LEU A 49 -12.94 -14.34 -3.00
CA LEU A 49 -12.57 -15.05 -4.22
C LEU A 49 -13.72 -15.92 -4.75
N VAL A 50 -14.52 -16.52 -3.86
CA VAL A 50 -15.76 -17.21 -4.22
C VAL A 50 -16.74 -16.24 -4.87
N LYS A 51 -17.00 -15.10 -4.23
CA LYS A 51 -17.91 -14.05 -4.75
C LYS A 51 -17.46 -13.42 -6.06
N ALA A 52 -16.18 -13.54 -6.38
CA ALA A 52 -15.61 -13.08 -7.64
C ALA A 52 -15.51 -14.19 -8.71
N ASP A 53 -16.11 -15.36 -8.46
CA ASP A 53 -16.12 -16.53 -9.34
C ASP A 53 -14.71 -16.97 -9.77
N PHE A 54 -13.74 -16.90 -8.84
CA PHE A 54 -12.38 -17.42 -9.04
C PHE A 54 -12.22 -18.83 -8.53
N ILE A 55 -12.92 -19.16 -7.46
CA ILE A 55 -13.00 -20.48 -6.86
C ILE A 55 -14.45 -20.76 -6.48
N THR A 56 -14.79 -22.02 -6.32
CA THR A 56 -16.09 -22.47 -5.84
C THR A 56 -16.14 -22.52 -4.31
N GLU A 57 -17.35 -22.57 -3.74
CA GLU A 57 -17.55 -22.78 -2.30
C GLU A 57 -16.91 -24.10 -1.82
N ASP A 58 -17.02 -25.16 -2.63
CA ASP A 58 -16.44 -26.48 -2.36
C ASP A 58 -14.90 -26.46 -2.34
N GLU A 59 -14.28 -25.64 -3.17
CA GLU A 59 -12.82 -25.43 -3.15
C GLU A 59 -12.39 -24.57 -1.97
N ALA A 60 -13.17 -23.56 -1.61
CA ALA A 60 -12.88 -22.68 -0.48
C ALA A 60 -12.97 -23.39 0.87
N LYS A 61 -13.84 -24.41 0.99
CA LYS A 61 -14.09 -25.18 2.24
C LYS A 61 -14.24 -24.28 3.46
N LEU A 62 -14.90 -23.14 3.28
CA LEU A 62 -15.13 -22.16 4.33
C LEU A 62 -15.96 -22.81 5.43
N THR A 63 -15.32 -23.02 6.58
CA THR A 63 -16.03 -23.41 7.80
C THR A 63 -16.38 -22.13 8.52
N GLU A 64 -17.67 -21.81 8.63
CA GLU A 64 -18.12 -20.77 9.56
C GLU A 64 -17.86 -21.25 10.98
N VAL A 65 -16.70 -20.82 11.51
CA VAL A 65 -16.44 -20.93 12.93
C VAL A 65 -17.19 -19.79 13.56
N SER A 66 -18.43 -20.04 13.95
CA SER A 66 -19.12 -19.19 14.92
C SER A 66 -18.46 -19.47 16.26
N PRO A 67 -17.61 -18.60 16.83
CA PRO A 67 -17.27 -18.71 18.23
C PRO A 67 -18.52 -18.27 19.00
N THR A 68 -19.60 -19.04 18.91
CA THR A 68 -20.72 -18.93 19.82
C THR A 68 -20.22 -19.54 21.11
N LEU A 69 -19.33 -18.81 21.79
CA LEU A 69 -19.01 -19.09 23.17
C LEU A 69 -20.30 -18.82 23.92
N ASP A 70 -21.00 -19.90 24.27
CA ASP A 70 -22.20 -19.82 25.07
C ASP A 70 -21.81 -19.34 26.47
N LEU A 71 -21.90 -18.03 26.70
CA LEU A 71 -21.51 -17.40 27.96
C LEU A 71 -22.32 -17.93 29.14
N THR A 72 -23.47 -18.58 28.91
CA THR A 72 -24.25 -19.24 29.97
C THR A 72 -23.56 -20.48 30.53
N LYS A 73 -22.61 -21.06 29.77
CA LYS A 73 -21.80 -22.23 30.17
C LYS A 73 -20.45 -21.86 30.76
N VAL A 74 -20.07 -20.58 30.69
CA VAL A 74 -18.85 -20.07 31.31
C VAL A 74 -19.16 -19.77 32.77
N SER A 75 -18.30 -20.21 33.70
CA SER A 75 -18.53 -19.94 35.11
C SER A 75 -18.40 -18.44 35.40
N GLY A 76 -19.12 -17.95 36.42
CA GLY A 76 -18.97 -16.56 36.86
C GLY A 76 -17.53 -16.23 37.28
N GLU A 77 -16.80 -17.19 37.83
CA GLU A 77 -15.40 -17.05 38.20
C GLU A 77 -14.49 -16.85 36.98
N ASP A 78 -14.67 -17.65 35.93
CA ASP A 78 -13.91 -17.51 34.68
C ASP A 78 -14.15 -16.15 34.02
N LEU A 79 -15.39 -15.65 34.06
CA LEU A 79 -15.72 -14.32 33.56
C LEU A 79 -15.03 -13.21 34.38
N MET A 80 -15.03 -13.33 35.71
CA MET A 80 -14.34 -12.37 36.59
C MET A 80 -12.83 -12.37 36.37
N ASN A 81 -12.23 -13.56 36.25
CA ASN A 81 -10.81 -13.71 35.95
C ASN A 81 -10.45 -13.08 34.58
N GLU A 82 -11.29 -13.23 33.57
CA GLU A 82 -11.08 -12.59 32.26
C GLU A 82 -11.21 -11.07 32.33
N VAL A 83 -12.17 -10.54 33.11
CA VAL A 83 -12.31 -9.10 33.32
C VAL A 83 -11.07 -8.54 34.04
N GLU A 84 -10.59 -9.21 35.08
CA GLU A 84 -9.36 -8.84 35.79
C GLU A 84 -8.16 -8.83 34.84
N ARG A 85 -7.96 -9.91 34.08
CA ARG A 85 -6.90 -10.02 33.07
C ARG A 85 -6.93 -8.87 32.06
N ARG A 86 -8.13 -8.47 31.59
CA ARG A 86 -8.28 -7.33 30.65
C ARG A 86 -7.93 -6.00 31.30
N ILE A 87 -8.33 -5.78 32.55
CA ILE A 87 -7.98 -4.56 33.30
C ILE A 87 -6.46 -4.47 33.47
N GLU A 88 -5.80 -5.57 33.81
CA GLU A 88 -4.33 -5.62 33.94
C GLU A 88 -3.63 -5.32 32.60
N ALA A 89 -4.09 -5.92 31.51
CA ALA A 89 -3.56 -5.64 30.18
C ALA A 89 -3.70 -4.15 29.81
N LEU A 90 -4.83 -3.53 30.12
CA LEU A 90 -5.04 -2.09 29.90
C LEU A 90 -4.13 -1.22 30.77
N ARG A 91 -3.96 -1.56 32.06
CA ARG A 91 -3.02 -0.88 32.95
C ARG A 91 -1.58 -0.99 32.47
N TYR A 92 -1.20 -2.16 31.95
CA TYR A 92 0.11 -2.37 31.36
C TYR A 92 0.30 -1.53 30.09
N LEU A 93 -0.69 -1.48 29.20
CA LEU A 93 -0.61 -0.62 28.02
C LEU A 93 -0.55 0.87 28.38
N ASP A 94 -1.26 1.31 29.42
CA ASP A 94 -1.19 2.68 29.93
C ASP A 94 0.17 2.99 30.55
N SER A 95 0.79 2.04 31.26
CA SER A 95 2.14 2.22 31.80
C SER A 95 3.24 2.21 30.71
N LEU A 96 2.99 1.54 29.59
CA LEU A 96 3.83 1.61 28.38
C LEU A 96 3.62 2.89 27.57
N ALA A 97 2.51 3.60 27.76
CA ALA A 97 2.30 4.89 27.14
C ALA A 97 3.28 5.88 27.78
N ILE A 98 4.40 6.11 27.09
CA ILE A 98 5.34 7.21 27.37
C ILE A 98 4.50 8.46 27.69
N PRO A 99 4.74 9.16 28.82
CA PRO A 99 3.91 10.30 29.20
C PRO A 99 3.83 11.27 28.02
N ARG A 100 2.60 11.59 27.59
CA ARG A 100 2.30 12.58 26.53
C ARG A 100 2.83 14.00 26.82
N THR A 101 3.57 14.17 27.91
CA THR A 101 4.14 15.43 28.38
C THR A 101 5.66 15.40 28.54
N ALA A 102 6.36 14.35 28.07
CA ALA A 102 7.78 14.54 27.79
C ALA A 102 7.86 15.59 26.66
N PRO A 103 8.44 16.79 26.90
CA PRO A 103 8.68 17.70 25.80
C PRO A 103 9.53 16.91 24.81
N LEU A 104 9.13 16.90 23.55
CA LEU A 104 10.04 16.60 22.46
C LEU A 104 11.19 17.59 22.64
N VAL A 105 12.24 17.18 23.37
CA VAL A 105 13.55 17.79 23.24
C VAL A 105 13.86 17.58 21.78
N SER A 106 13.70 18.68 21.05
CA SER A 106 13.83 18.78 19.62
C SER A 106 15.03 17.95 19.17
N LEU A 107 14.77 16.84 18.47
CA LEU A 107 15.81 16.13 17.73
C LEU A 107 16.45 17.06 16.67
N ALA A 108 15.88 18.25 16.42
CA ALA A 108 16.50 19.28 15.59
C ALA A 108 17.74 19.93 16.23
N ASP A 109 17.96 19.81 17.55
CA ASP A 109 19.18 20.32 18.19
C ASP A 109 20.34 19.32 18.12
N LYS A 110 20.07 18.02 17.89
CA LYS A 110 21.12 16.99 17.78
C LYS A 110 21.69 16.83 16.37
N HIS A 111 20.99 17.33 15.34
CA HIS A 111 21.48 17.29 13.96
C HIS A 111 22.38 18.47 13.55
N ARG A 112 22.56 19.47 14.42
CA ARG A 112 23.47 20.59 14.09
C ARG A 112 24.96 20.25 14.25
N ASN A 113 25.32 19.08 14.77
CA ASN A 113 26.71 18.75 15.08
C ASN A 113 27.20 17.39 14.53
N ALA A 114 26.56 16.85 13.49
CA ALA A 114 27.11 15.74 12.74
C ALA A 114 26.85 15.94 11.25
N ASN A 115 27.94 16.00 10.49
CA ASN A 115 28.04 16.02 9.02
C ASN A 115 28.37 17.38 8.38
N ILE A 116 29.59 17.86 8.64
CA ILE A 116 30.31 18.81 7.78
C ILE A 116 31.11 17.98 6.75
N ASP A 117 30.46 17.17 5.91
CA ASP A 117 31.08 16.72 4.64
C ASP A 117 30.09 16.04 3.68
N SER A 118 29.05 16.75 3.25
CA SER A 118 28.21 16.28 2.13
C SER A 118 28.18 17.35 1.05
N PRO A 119 28.49 17.01 -0.21
CA PRO A 119 28.55 17.99 -1.29
C PRO A 119 27.17 18.64 -1.44
N ARG A 120 27.12 19.96 -1.21
CA ARG A 120 25.92 20.76 -1.43
C ARG A 120 25.60 20.75 -2.92
N VAL A 121 24.61 19.95 -3.30
CA VAL A 121 23.94 20.09 -4.60
C VAL A 121 23.16 21.39 -4.55
N ARG A 122 23.71 22.45 -5.18
CA ARG A 122 22.96 23.69 -5.39
C ARG A 122 21.99 23.48 -6.56
N PRO A 123 20.72 23.91 -6.44
CA PRO A 123 19.84 23.96 -7.60
C PRO A 123 20.48 24.89 -8.65
N LEU A 124 20.58 24.40 -9.89
CA LEU A 124 21.05 25.20 -11.03
C LEU A 124 20.03 26.29 -11.33
N SER A 125 20.52 27.50 -11.61
CA SER A 125 19.68 28.59 -12.09
C SER A 125 19.20 28.35 -13.53
N ASP A 126 18.11 29.01 -13.92
CA ASP A 126 17.53 28.85 -15.27
C ASP A 126 18.54 29.20 -16.39
N ASP A 127 19.45 30.15 -16.12
CA ASP A 127 20.52 30.54 -17.05
C ASP A 127 21.59 29.44 -17.18
N GLU A 128 21.98 28.80 -16.06
CA GLU A 128 22.94 27.67 -16.06
C GLU A 128 22.36 26.45 -16.78
N ILE A 129 21.03 26.24 -16.71
CA ILE A 129 20.34 25.18 -17.45
C ILE A 129 20.32 25.49 -18.95
N ALA A 130 20.03 26.73 -19.33
CA ALA A 130 20.00 27.15 -20.72
C ALA A 130 21.38 27.02 -21.39
N ASP A 131 22.45 27.33 -20.67
CA ASP A 131 23.81 27.21 -21.18
C ASP A 131 24.25 25.75 -21.32
N ALA A 132 23.88 24.88 -20.38
CA ALA A 132 24.15 23.43 -20.49
C ALA A 132 23.45 22.79 -21.71
N ILE A 133 22.22 23.22 -22.02
CA ILE A 133 21.48 22.75 -23.20
C ILE A 133 22.16 23.24 -24.49
N ARG A 134 22.65 24.49 -24.49
CA ARG A 134 23.35 25.06 -25.64
C ARG A 134 24.67 24.34 -25.90
N GLU A 135 25.45 24.10 -24.85
CA GLU A 135 26.71 23.34 -24.92
C GLU A 135 26.48 21.90 -25.42
N ALA A 136 25.39 21.25 -24.99
CA ALA A 136 25.04 19.91 -25.45
C ALA A 136 24.68 19.87 -26.95
N ASN A 137 24.11 20.96 -27.49
CA ASN A 137 23.75 21.08 -28.90
C ASN A 137 24.93 21.53 -29.78
N GLU A 138 25.95 22.16 -29.21
CA GLU A 138 27.19 22.54 -29.91
C GLU A 138 28.18 21.38 -30.05
N ARG A 139 27.99 20.29 -29.30
CA ARG A 139 28.73 19.05 -29.50
C ARG A 139 28.12 18.29 -30.69
N PRO A 140 28.82 18.13 -31.83
CA PRO A 140 28.34 17.29 -32.90
C PRO A 140 28.23 15.86 -32.38
N GLN A 141 27.00 15.39 -32.15
CA GLN A 141 26.77 13.97 -32.01
C GLN A 141 27.28 13.31 -33.29
N ALA A 142 28.11 12.29 -33.13
CA ALA A 142 28.44 11.37 -34.21
C ALA A 142 27.14 10.68 -34.65
N ALA A 143 26.39 11.34 -35.53
CA ALA A 143 25.38 10.68 -36.32
C ALA A 143 26.11 9.63 -37.16
N HIS A 144 25.97 8.36 -36.80
CA HIS A 144 26.23 7.31 -37.76
C HIS A 144 25.24 7.53 -38.92
N PRO A 145 25.70 7.74 -40.17
CA PRO A 145 24.79 7.75 -41.29
C PRO A 145 24.12 6.37 -41.38
N ALA A 146 22.79 6.35 -41.40
CA ALA A 146 22.03 5.16 -41.73
C ALA A 146 22.20 4.90 -43.24
N THR A 147 23.32 4.30 -43.63
CA THR A 147 23.49 3.70 -44.95
C THR A 147 23.47 2.20 -44.80
N GLU A 148 22.26 1.64 -44.72
CA GLU A 148 22.01 0.26 -45.17
C GLU A 148 20.54 0.16 -45.58
N GLU A 149 20.37 0.05 -46.90
CA GLU A 149 19.12 -0.16 -47.61
C GLU A 149 18.62 -1.58 -47.27
N LEU A 150 17.44 -1.69 -46.62
CA LEU A 150 16.79 -3.00 -46.43
C LEU A 150 16.26 -3.48 -47.77
N THR A 151 17.03 -4.28 -48.49
CA THR A 151 16.51 -5.13 -49.57
C THR A 151 15.73 -6.30 -48.97
N GLU A 152 14.45 -6.43 -49.36
CA GLU A 152 13.60 -7.58 -49.06
C GLU A 152 14.20 -8.85 -49.68
N PRO A 153 14.36 -9.97 -48.94
CA PRO A 153 14.77 -11.23 -49.53
C PRO A 153 13.58 -11.90 -50.23
N ASP A 154 13.77 -12.17 -51.53
CA ASP A 154 12.86 -12.93 -52.38
C ASP A 154 12.57 -14.34 -51.83
N HIS A 155 11.31 -14.74 -52.00
CA HIS A 155 10.76 -16.07 -51.70
C HIS A 155 11.50 -17.21 -52.42
N PRO A 156 11.49 -18.41 -51.80
CA PRO A 156 10.85 -19.54 -52.47
C PRO A 156 9.59 -20.06 -51.75
#